data_AF-A0ABD4U0F2-F1
#
_entry.id   AF-A0ABD4U0F2-F1
#
_cell.length_a   1.000
_cell.length_b   1.000
_cell.length_c   1.000
_cell.angle_alpha   90.00
_cell.angle_beta   90.00
_cell.angle_gamma   90.00
#
_symmetry.space_group_name_H-M   'P 1'
#
loop_
_entity.id
_entity.type
_entity.pdbx_description
1 polymer ?
#
loop_
_entity_poly.entity_id
_entity_poly.type
_entity_poly.pdbx_seq_one_letter_code
_entity_poly.pdbx_strand_id
1 'polypeptide(L)'
;MLSFTDRFFPRFSLDTKNLALLYLSTAGFMILFDFGSGVVSSQGLPDSKFLVALFLLALTLPLCAIHPPLFELLYITIFLTSAYIGLQQSLTSPVVGAYVLVGVWLVRSWIVPGLLLLVLTEASLVVVSPYPGLQAVGALFGSGITIALSLAIRYFRLKTTKANTQAEHSRRQTEQARR
;
A
#
# COMPACT_ATOMS: atom_id res chain seq x y z
N MET A 1 14.52 -24.91 7.57
CA MET A 1 13.40 -24.49 8.43
C MET A 1 12.70 -23.32 7.76
N LEU A 2 11.43 -23.43 7.40
CA LEU A 2 10.62 -22.27 6.96
C LEU A 2 10.40 -21.35 8.17
N SER A 3 10.77 -20.08 8.06
CA SER A 3 10.48 -19.06 9.08
C SER A 3 8.97 -18.97 9.31
N PHE A 4 8.53 -18.65 10.54
CA PHE A 4 7.11 -18.46 10.86
C PHE A 4 6.45 -17.43 9.92
N THR A 5 7.21 -16.44 9.46
CA THR A 5 6.79 -15.44 8.47
C THR A 5 6.46 -16.04 7.10
N ASP A 6 7.17 -17.09 6.66
CA ASP A 6 6.97 -17.70 5.33
C ASP A 6 5.68 -18.54 5.25
N ARG A 7 5.08 -18.93 6.39
CA ARG A 7 3.80 -19.66 6.40
C ARG A 7 2.59 -18.74 6.26
N PHE A 8 2.68 -17.52 6.78
CA PHE A 8 1.58 -16.56 6.77
C PHE A 8 1.69 -15.55 5.63
N PHE A 9 2.90 -15.25 5.17
CA PHE A 9 3.16 -14.32 4.09
C PHE A 9 3.64 -15.07 2.83
N PRO A 10 2.89 -15.00 1.71
CA PRO A 10 3.34 -15.59 0.45
C PRO A 10 4.66 -14.95 0.00
N ARG A 11 5.58 -15.76 -0.52
CA ARG A 11 6.92 -15.31 -0.93
C ARG A 11 6.84 -14.14 -1.90
N PHE A 12 7.57 -13.10 -1.56
CA PHE A 12 7.61 -11.83 -2.25
C PHE A 12 8.64 -11.87 -3.40
N SER A 13 8.20 -11.63 -4.64
CA SER A 13 9.06 -11.61 -5.83
C SER A 13 8.95 -10.33 -6.65
N LEU A 14 8.53 -9.22 -6.03
CA LEU A 14 8.61 -7.92 -6.70
C LEU A 14 10.05 -7.42 -6.64
N ASP A 15 10.50 -6.74 -7.67
CA ASP A 15 11.82 -6.10 -7.67
C ASP A 15 11.91 -5.11 -6.50
N THR A 16 12.73 -5.43 -5.51
CA THR A 16 12.88 -4.68 -4.25
C THR A 16 13.17 -3.20 -4.50
N LYS A 17 13.86 -2.88 -5.61
CA LYS A 17 14.18 -1.49 -5.99
C LYS A 17 12.93 -0.70 -6.37
N ASN A 18 12.05 -1.28 -7.18
CA ASN A 18 10.82 -0.61 -7.62
C ASN A 18 9.84 -0.42 -6.46
N LEU A 19 9.77 -1.40 -5.54
CA LEU A 19 8.95 -1.27 -4.34
C LEU A 19 9.50 -0.22 -3.38
N ALA A 20 10.82 -0.18 -3.17
CA ALA A 20 11.46 0.84 -2.36
C ALA A 20 11.23 2.24 -2.93
N LEU A 21 11.35 2.39 -4.25
CA LEU A 21 11.07 3.65 -4.94
C LEU A 21 9.61 4.07 -4.77
N LEU A 22 8.67 3.15 -4.89
CA LEU A 22 7.23 3.42 -4.68
C LEU A 22 6.95 3.87 -3.25
N TYR A 23 7.52 3.21 -2.24
CA TYR A 23 7.34 3.62 -0.85
C TYR A 23 8.03 4.95 -0.55
N LEU A 24 9.24 5.16 -1.05
CA LEU A 24 9.96 6.42 -0.84
C LEU A 24 9.25 7.60 -1.51
N SER A 25 8.73 7.40 -2.74
CA SER A 25 7.97 8.44 -3.45
C SER A 25 6.65 8.74 -2.76
N THR A 26 5.96 7.71 -2.25
CA THR A 26 4.71 7.89 -1.49
C THR A 26 4.96 8.63 -0.18
N ALA A 27 6.02 8.28 0.57
CA ALA A 27 6.40 8.98 1.79
C ALA A 27 6.78 10.45 1.51
N GLY A 28 7.55 10.70 0.44
CA GLY A 28 7.88 12.06 0.00
C GLY A 28 6.63 12.86 -0.39
N PHE A 29 5.69 12.23 -1.11
CA PHE A 29 4.41 12.84 -1.45
C PHE A 29 3.60 13.22 -0.21
N MET A 30 3.53 12.35 0.80
CA MET A 30 2.80 12.64 2.04
C MET A 30 3.31 13.91 2.73
N ILE A 31 4.64 13.99 2.90
CA ILE A 31 5.28 15.14 3.54
C ILE A 31 5.04 16.40 2.70
N LEU A 32 5.29 16.34 1.38
CA LEU A 32 5.14 17.51 0.51
C LEU A 32 3.69 17.99 0.39
N PHE A 33 2.72 17.08 0.36
CA PHE A 33 1.31 17.41 0.22
C PHE A 33 0.78 18.08 1.50
N ASP A 34 1.03 17.50 2.68
CA ASP A 34 0.53 18.07 3.94
C ASP A 34 1.28 19.33 4.36
N PHE A 35 2.60 19.43 4.11
CA PHE A 35 3.32 20.69 4.35
C PHE A 35 2.97 21.75 3.30
N GLY A 36 2.88 21.38 2.02
CA GLY A 36 2.58 22.31 0.93
C GLY A 36 1.16 22.89 1.05
N SER A 37 0.17 22.06 1.38
CA SER A 37 -1.20 22.52 1.60
C SER A 37 -1.33 23.43 2.82
N GLY A 38 -0.60 23.18 3.91
CA GLY A 38 -0.57 24.06 5.09
C GLY A 38 0.03 25.44 4.78
N VAL A 39 1.10 25.50 3.98
CA VAL A 39 1.73 26.77 3.56
C VAL A 39 0.83 27.55 2.61
N VAL A 40 0.19 26.89 1.64
CA VAL A 40 -0.66 27.55 0.63
C VAL A 40 -1.99 28.02 1.22
N SER A 41 -2.58 27.26 2.13
CA SER A 41 -3.90 27.58 2.70
C SER A 41 -3.87 28.67 3.78
N SER A 42 -2.68 29.15 4.18
CA SER A 42 -2.51 30.15 5.25
C SER A 42 -3.10 29.73 6.61
N GLN A 43 -3.43 28.44 6.80
CA GLN A 43 -4.08 27.91 8.00
C GLN A 43 -3.10 27.71 9.18
N GLY A 44 -1.82 28.04 9.00
CA GLY A 44 -0.78 27.79 9.99
C GLY A 44 -0.23 26.37 9.91
N LEU A 45 0.75 26.06 10.76
CA LEU A 45 1.32 24.72 10.83
C LEU A 45 0.27 23.72 11.35
N PRO A 46 0.20 22.50 10.79
CA PRO A 46 -0.69 21.46 11.29
C PRO A 46 -0.43 21.16 12.77
N ASP A 47 -1.45 20.64 13.46
CA ASP A 47 -1.32 20.23 14.86
C ASP A 47 -0.08 19.35 15.09
N SER A 48 0.67 19.63 16.15
CA SER A 48 1.94 18.94 16.44
C SER A 48 1.77 17.42 16.56
N LYS A 49 0.62 16.97 17.08
CA LYS A 49 0.26 15.55 17.17
C LYS A 49 0.08 14.90 15.79
N PHE A 50 -0.52 15.63 14.84
CA PHE A 50 -0.69 15.17 13.46
C PHE A 50 0.66 15.09 12.75
N LEU A 51 1.52 16.09 12.93
CA LEU A 51 2.88 16.08 12.37
C LEU A 51 3.71 14.89 12.85
N VAL A 52 3.66 14.58 14.15
CA VAL A 52 4.38 13.41 14.70
C VAL A 52 3.85 12.11 14.07
N ALA A 53 2.53 11.94 13.96
CA ALA A 53 1.94 10.78 13.30
C ALA A 53 2.34 10.69 11.83
N LEU A 54 2.33 11.81 11.11
CA LEU A 54 2.72 11.91 9.70
C LEU A 54 4.17 11.49 9.50
N PHE A 55 5.11 12.00 10.31
CA PHE A 55 6.52 11.62 10.22
C PHE A 55 6.75 10.14 10.54
N LEU A 56 6.05 9.59 11.55
CA LEU A 56 6.13 8.17 11.88
C LEU A 56 5.61 7.29 10.73
N LEU A 57 4.51 7.67 10.09
CA LEU A 57 3.96 6.98 8.93
C LEU A 57 4.89 7.09 7.72
N ALA A 58 5.43 8.28 7.44
CA ALA A 58 6.35 8.49 6.34
C ALA A 58 7.69 7.74 6.53
N LEU A 59 8.17 7.58 7.76
CA LEU A 59 9.39 6.82 8.07
C LEU A 59 9.17 5.30 7.91
N THR A 60 8.00 4.81 8.33
CA THR A 60 7.70 3.37 8.34
C THR A 60 7.43 2.81 6.94
N LEU A 61 6.92 3.63 6.02
CA LEU A 61 6.67 3.23 4.63
C LEU A 61 7.92 2.73 3.88
N PRO A 62 9.05 3.47 3.78
CA PRO A 62 10.26 3.00 3.09
C PRO A 62 10.90 1.80 3.79
N LEU A 63 10.75 1.68 5.12
CA LEU A 63 11.23 0.51 5.88
C LEU A 63 10.48 -0.79 5.50
N CYS A 64 9.27 -0.67 4.94
CA CYS A 64 8.52 -1.81 4.38
C CYS A 64 9.25 -2.48 3.20
N ALA A 65 10.19 -1.80 2.53
CA ALA A 65 10.99 -2.42 1.48
C ALA A 65 12.05 -3.40 2.04
N ILE A 66 12.48 -3.20 3.28
CA ILE A 66 13.55 -3.98 3.91
C ILE A 66 12.95 -5.23 4.57
N HIS A 67 11.98 -5.04 5.47
CA HIS A 67 11.27 -6.14 6.17
C HIS A 67 9.76 -5.96 6.02
N PRO A 68 9.18 -6.39 4.88
CA PRO A 68 7.79 -6.12 4.53
C PRO A 68 6.78 -6.47 5.63
N PRO A 69 6.72 -7.69 6.18
CA PRO A 69 5.61 -8.06 7.06
C PRO A 69 5.57 -7.25 8.36
N LEU A 70 6.73 -6.89 8.93
CA LEU A 70 6.79 -6.19 10.22
C LEU A 70 6.45 -4.71 10.07
N PHE A 71 7.09 -4.02 9.12
CA PHE A 71 6.88 -2.59 8.94
C PHE A 71 5.53 -2.26 8.31
N GLU A 72 4.96 -3.15 7.48
CA GLU A 72 3.61 -2.98 6.95
C GLU A 72 2.56 -3.04 8.07
N LEU A 73 2.70 -3.98 9.01
CA LEU A 73 1.82 -4.04 10.20
C LEU A 73 2.02 -2.85 11.13
N LEU A 74 3.26 -2.39 11.31
CA LEU A 74 3.58 -1.23 12.14
C LEU A 74 2.93 0.03 11.56
N TYR A 75 3.05 0.24 10.24
CA TYR A 75 2.38 1.32 9.53
C TYR A 75 0.87 1.27 9.73
N ILE A 76 0.24 0.11 9.51
CA ILE A 76 -1.21 -0.08 9.67
C ILE A 76 -1.66 0.25 11.10
N THR A 77 -0.90 -0.19 12.09
CA THR A 77 -1.22 0.04 13.50
C THR A 77 -1.17 1.53 13.84
N ILE A 78 -0.11 2.24 13.41
CA ILE A 78 -0.01 3.69 13.59
C ILE A 78 -1.15 4.40 12.87
N PHE A 79 -1.43 4.01 11.63
CA PHE A 79 -2.46 4.59 10.79
C PHE A 79 -3.84 4.47 11.46
N LEU A 80 -4.25 3.25 11.84
CA LEU A 80 -5.55 3.01 12.47
C LEU A 80 -5.66 3.68 13.84
N THR A 81 -4.58 3.68 14.62
CA THR A 81 -4.57 4.38 15.91
C THR A 81 -4.76 5.88 15.70
N SER A 82 -4.07 6.47 14.71
CA SER A 82 -4.20 7.89 14.38
C SER A 82 -5.58 8.26 13.85
N ALA A 83 -6.20 7.39 13.05
CA ALA A 83 -7.58 7.56 12.59
C ALA A 83 -8.57 7.48 13.77
N TYR A 84 -8.40 6.50 14.66
CA TYR A 84 -9.28 6.30 15.83
C TYR A 84 -9.29 7.50 16.79
N ILE A 85 -8.13 8.12 17.04
CA ILE A 85 -8.03 9.32 17.89
C ILE A 85 -8.36 10.63 17.13
N GLY A 86 -8.89 10.53 15.91
CA GLY A 86 -9.36 11.67 15.12
C GLY A 86 -8.27 12.57 14.55
N LEU A 87 -7.01 12.10 14.49
CA LEU A 87 -5.92 12.87 13.87
C LEU A 87 -6.04 12.89 12.35
N GLN A 88 -6.63 11.85 11.76
CA GLN A 88 -6.85 11.81 10.31
C GLN A 88 -8.26 12.26 9.98
N GLN A 89 -8.37 13.33 9.20
CA GLN A 89 -9.61 13.74 8.58
C GLN A 89 -9.77 13.11 7.19
N SER A 90 -10.94 13.32 6.58
CA SER A 90 -11.27 12.94 5.21
C SER A 90 -10.17 13.32 4.21
N LEU A 91 -9.69 12.35 3.42
CA LEU A 91 -8.72 12.53 2.33
C LEU A 91 -7.33 13.09 2.73
N THR A 92 -6.84 12.75 3.92
CA THR A 92 -5.45 13.09 4.29
C THR A 92 -4.43 12.23 3.51
N SER A 93 -3.24 12.79 3.27
CA SER A 93 -2.18 12.11 2.52
C SER A 93 -1.79 10.71 3.05
N PRO A 94 -1.88 10.40 4.36
CA PRO A 94 -1.56 9.08 4.89
C PRO A 94 -2.44 7.95 4.34
N VAL A 95 -3.67 8.26 3.92
CA VAL A 95 -4.60 7.28 3.33
C VAL A 95 -4.00 6.68 2.05
N VAL A 96 -3.22 7.45 1.30
CA VAL A 96 -2.53 6.98 0.09
C VAL A 96 -1.55 5.86 0.42
N GLY A 97 -0.85 5.94 1.56
CA GLY A 97 0.07 4.88 1.99
C GLY A 97 -0.66 3.59 2.34
N ALA A 98 -1.83 3.69 2.99
CA ALA A 98 -2.69 2.55 3.24
C ALA A 98 -3.14 1.89 1.92
N TYR A 99 -3.53 2.67 0.90
CA TYR A 99 -3.88 2.13 -0.41
C TYR A 99 -2.70 1.46 -1.13
N VAL A 100 -1.50 2.04 -1.04
CA VAL A 100 -0.30 1.43 -1.61
C VAL A 100 -0.02 0.08 -0.94
N LEU A 101 -0.16 -0.01 0.40
CA LEU A 101 -0.02 -1.28 1.13
C LEU A 101 -1.06 -2.31 0.71
N VAL A 102 -2.34 -1.91 0.62
CA VAL A 102 -3.41 -2.78 0.10
C VAL A 102 -3.06 -3.27 -1.29
N GLY A 103 -2.61 -2.39 -2.18
CA GLY A 103 -2.27 -2.76 -3.55
C GLY A 103 -1.11 -3.74 -3.62
N VAL A 104 -0.07 -3.54 -2.80
CA VAL A 104 1.04 -4.48 -2.67
C VAL A 104 0.54 -5.84 -2.15
N TRP A 105 -0.35 -5.87 -1.17
CA TRP A 105 -0.95 -7.11 -0.64
C TRP A 105 -1.78 -7.84 -1.68
N LEU A 106 -2.60 -7.12 -2.46
CA LEU A 106 -3.37 -7.68 -3.57
C LEU A 106 -2.45 -8.28 -4.65
N VAL A 107 -1.39 -7.58 -5.03
CA VAL A 107 -0.40 -8.08 -6.01
C VAL A 107 0.35 -9.31 -5.48
N ARG A 108 0.59 -9.39 -4.18
CA ARG A 108 1.18 -10.55 -3.48
C ARG A 108 0.23 -11.74 -3.34
N SER A 109 -1.01 -11.64 -3.85
CA SER A 109 -2.07 -12.65 -3.67
C SER A 109 -2.62 -12.76 -2.25
N TRP A 110 -2.36 -11.76 -1.39
CA TRP A 110 -2.92 -11.68 -0.05
C TRP A 110 -4.23 -10.88 -0.08
N ILE A 111 -5.20 -11.44 -0.80
CA ILE A 111 -6.44 -10.73 -1.16
C ILE A 111 -7.31 -10.46 0.07
N VAL A 112 -7.51 -11.47 0.92
CA VAL A 112 -8.39 -11.37 2.09
C VAL A 112 -7.89 -10.29 3.07
N PRO A 113 -6.61 -10.27 3.49
CA PRO A 113 -6.12 -9.20 4.36
C PRO A 113 -6.11 -7.83 3.69
N GLY A 114 -5.81 -7.76 2.38
CA GLY A 114 -5.82 -6.50 1.63
C GLY A 114 -7.21 -5.88 1.58
N LEU A 115 -8.23 -6.68 1.27
CA LEU A 115 -9.63 -6.23 1.28
C LEU A 115 -10.10 -5.87 2.69
N LEU A 116 -9.70 -6.64 3.71
CA LEU A 116 -10.05 -6.34 5.09
C LEU A 116 -9.46 -5.01 5.55
N LEU A 117 -8.18 -4.76 5.26
CA LEU A 117 -7.52 -3.49 5.55
C LEU A 117 -8.19 -2.32 4.82
N LEU A 118 -8.58 -2.52 3.56
CA LEU A 118 -9.29 -1.52 2.78
C LEU A 118 -10.63 -1.16 3.42
N VAL A 119 -11.47 -2.16 3.73
CA VAL A 119 -12.76 -1.95 4.41
C VAL A 119 -12.56 -1.26 5.75
N LEU A 120 -11.56 -1.67 6.54
CA LEU A 120 -11.27 -1.09 7.84
C LEU A 120 -10.84 0.38 7.70
N THR A 121 -10.03 0.70 6.68
CA THR A 121 -9.58 2.06 6.38
C THR A 121 -10.77 2.94 6.04
N GLU A 122 -11.61 2.51 5.09
CA GLU A 122 -12.78 3.29 4.68
C GLU A 122 -13.80 3.44 5.81
N ALA A 123 -14.07 2.38 6.57
CA ALA A 123 -14.97 2.43 7.72
C ALA A 123 -14.46 3.42 8.78
N SER A 124 -13.15 3.41 9.06
CA SER A 124 -12.55 4.35 10.02
C SER A 124 -12.69 5.79 9.55
N LEU A 125 -12.44 6.05 8.26
CA LEU A 125 -12.55 7.39 7.69
C LEU A 125 -14.01 7.89 7.64
N VAL A 126 -14.97 7.02 7.34
CA VAL A 126 -16.40 7.38 7.31
C VAL A 126 -16.92 7.70 8.72
N VAL A 127 -16.51 6.92 9.73
CA VAL A 127 -16.95 7.12 11.13
C VAL A 127 -16.47 8.47 11.69
N VAL A 128 -15.26 8.90 11.31
CA VAL A 128 -14.65 10.14 11.83
C VAL A 128 -14.97 11.35 10.94
N SER A 129 -15.55 11.14 9.76
CA SER A 129 -15.81 12.22 8.80
C SER A 129 -17.02 13.09 9.20
N PRO A 130 -16.92 14.43 9.08
CA PRO A 130 -18.05 15.33 9.22
C PRO A 130 -19.09 15.20 8.08
N TYR A 131 -18.70 14.61 6.93
CA TYR A 131 -19.57 14.43 5.76
C TYR A 131 -19.55 12.96 5.28
N PRO A 132 -20.18 12.04 6.02
CA PRO A 132 -20.03 10.60 5.80
C PRO A 132 -20.51 10.14 4.41
N GLY A 133 -21.56 10.78 3.86
CA GLY A 133 -22.07 10.45 2.52
C GLY A 133 -21.09 10.78 1.40
N LEU A 134 -20.47 11.96 1.45
CA LEU A 134 -19.45 12.36 0.46
C LEU A 134 -18.19 11.51 0.61
N GLN A 135 -17.81 11.19 1.86
CA GLN A 135 -16.69 10.31 2.16
C GLN A 135 -16.93 8.90 1.63
N ALA A 136 -18.14 8.36 1.74
CA ALA A 136 -18.48 7.03 1.23
C ALA A 136 -18.39 6.95 -0.31
N VAL A 137 -18.77 8.03 -1.02
CA VAL A 137 -18.59 8.10 -2.48
C VAL A 137 -17.10 8.16 -2.82
N GLY A 138 -16.32 9.00 -2.13
CA GLY A 138 -14.87 9.08 -2.31
C GLY A 138 -14.17 7.74 -2.03
N ALA A 139 -14.60 7.04 -0.98
CA ALA A 139 -14.16 5.70 -0.61
C ALA A 139 -14.40 4.69 -1.74
N LEU A 140 -15.60 4.70 -2.35
CA LEU A 140 -15.91 3.81 -3.48
C LEU A 140 -14.97 4.02 -4.67
N PHE A 141 -14.64 5.27 -4.98
CA PHE A 141 -13.68 5.57 -6.05
C PHE A 141 -12.25 5.17 -5.66
N GLY A 142 -11.77 5.55 -4.47
CA GLY A 142 -10.42 5.25 -4.00
C GLY A 142 -10.14 3.75 -3.86
N SER A 143 -11.05 3.03 -3.22
CA SER A 143 -11.01 1.57 -3.09
C SER A 143 -11.14 0.88 -4.45
N GLY A 144 -12.09 1.31 -5.29
CA GLY A 144 -12.32 0.73 -6.62
C GLY A 144 -11.10 0.83 -7.53
N ILE A 145 -10.46 2.00 -7.59
CA ILE A 145 -9.23 2.21 -8.37
C ILE A 145 -8.09 1.35 -7.83
N THR A 146 -7.90 1.33 -6.51
CA THR A 146 -6.86 0.53 -5.85
C THR A 146 -7.01 -0.96 -6.18
N ILE A 147 -8.23 -1.50 -6.08
CA ILE A 147 -8.52 -2.89 -6.40
C ILE A 147 -8.27 -3.16 -7.89
N ALA A 148 -8.86 -2.37 -8.78
CA ALA A 148 -8.78 -2.56 -10.22
C ALA A 148 -7.32 -2.53 -10.72
N LEU A 149 -6.56 -1.52 -10.29
CA LEU A 149 -5.16 -1.35 -10.68
C LEU A 149 -4.30 -2.51 -10.15
N SER A 150 -4.49 -2.91 -8.90
CA SER A 150 -3.70 -3.97 -8.27
C SER A 150 -3.98 -5.35 -8.89
N LEU A 151 -5.24 -5.63 -9.20
CA LEU A 151 -5.59 -6.86 -9.93
C LEU A 151 -5.06 -6.84 -11.35
N ALA A 152 -5.11 -5.70 -12.06
CA ALA A 152 -4.54 -5.56 -13.39
C ALA A 152 -3.03 -5.84 -13.37
N ILE A 153 -2.28 -5.24 -12.45
CA ILE A 153 -0.84 -5.48 -12.27
C ILE A 153 -0.58 -6.97 -12.00
N ARG A 154 -1.36 -7.60 -11.11
CA ARG A 154 -1.23 -9.03 -10.83
C ARG A 154 -1.49 -9.88 -12.08
N TYR A 155 -2.54 -9.57 -12.83
CA TYR A 155 -2.90 -10.28 -14.06
C TYR A 155 -1.78 -10.18 -15.11
N PHE A 156 -1.25 -8.98 -15.33
CA PHE A 156 -0.12 -8.79 -16.24
C PHE A 156 1.11 -9.60 -15.81
N ARG A 157 1.44 -9.63 -14.51
CA ARG A 157 2.57 -10.45 -13.99
C ARG A 157 2.35 -11.95 -14.17
N LEU A 158 1.15 -12.45 -13.91
CA LEU A 158 0.83 -13.86 -14.13
C LEU A 158 0.94 -14.22 -15.61
N LYS A 159 0.49 -13.33 -16.50
CA LYS A 159 0.58 -13.52 -17.95
C LYS A 159 2.04 -13.54 -18.43
N THR A 160 2.89 -12.61 -17.96
CA THR A 160 4.31 -12.57 -18.34
C THR A 160 5.09 -13.76 -17.79
N THR A 161 4.79 -14.19 -16.56
CA THR A 161 5.42 -15.38 -15.96
C THR A 161 5.07 -16.65 -16.72
N LYS A 162 3.81 -16.80 -17.15
CA LYS A 162 3.38 -17.90 -18.02
C LYS A 162 4.08 -17.88 -19.39
N ALA A 163 4.22 -16.70 -19.99
CA ALA A 163 4.94 -16.56 -21.27
C ALA A 163 6.43 -16.93 -21.14
N ASN A 164 7.10 -16.48 -20.07
CA ASN A 164 8.51 -16.79 -19.83
C ASN A 164 8.75 -18.28 -19.53
N THR A 165 7.90 -18.90 -18.70
CA THR A 165 8.01 -20.34 -18.38
C THR A 165 7.78 -21.20 -19.62
N GLN A 166 6.87 -20.80 -20.50
CA GLN A 166 6.64 -21.51 -21.77
C GLN A 166 7.83 -21.35 -22.74
N ALA A 167 8.40 -20.15 -22.85
CA ALA A 167 9.60 -19.92 -23.67
C ALA A 167 10.83 -20.69 -23.15
N GLU A 168 10.98 -20.80 -21.82
CA GLU A 168 12.07 -21.55 -21.21
C GLU A 168 11.89 -23.08 -21.37
N HIS A 169 10.65 -23.58 -21.27
CA HIS A 169 10.36 -24.97 -21.59
C HIS A 169 10.64 -25.30 -23.06
N SER A 170 10.26 -24.43 -24.00
CA SER A 170 10.58 -24.63 -25.41
C SER A 170 12.08 -24.63 -25.66
N ARG A 171 12.86 -23.74 -25.01
CA ARG A 171 14.32 -23.74 -25.12
C ARG A 171 14.95 -25.03 -24.60
N ARG A 172 14.53 -25.51 -23.42
CA ARG A 172 15.03 -26.76 -22.83
C ARG A 172 14.69 -27.99 -23.69
N GLN A 173 13.49 -28.03 -24.27
CA GLN A 173 13.11 -29.09 -25.22
C GLN A 173 13.94 -29.05 -26.50
N THR A 174 14.25 -27.85 -27.02
CA THR A 174 15.08 -27.69 -28.22
C THR A 174 16.53 -28.08 -27.95
N GLU A 175 17.07 -27.80 -26.76
CA GLU A 175 18.41 -28.22 -26.35
C GLU A 175 18.50 -29.73 -26.09
N GLN A 176 17.45 -30.35 -25.54
CA GLN A 176 17.38 -31.80 -25.36
C GLN A 176 17.23 -32.56 -26.69
N ALA A 177 16.52 -32.00 -27.68
CA ALA A 177 16.41 -32.59 -29.02
C ALA A 177 17.68 -32.42 -29.88
N ARG A 178 18.63 -31.58 -29.45
CA ARG A 178 19.91 -31.32 -30.13
C ARG A 178 21.07 -32.18 -29.60
N ARG A 179 20.87 -32.89 -28.49
CA ARG A 179 21.82 -33.86 -27.92
C ARG A 179 21.42 -35.27 -28.31
#